data_AF-A0A2V5TS73-F1
#
_entry.id   AF-A0A2V5TS73-F1
#
_cell.length_a   1.000
_cell.length_b   1.000
_cell.length_c   1.000
_cell.angle_alpha   90.00
_cell.angle_beta   90.00
_cell.angle_gamma   90.00
#
_symmetry.space_group_name_H-M   'P 1'
#
loop_
_entity.id
_entity.type
_entity.pdbx_description
1 polymer ?
#
loop_
_entity_poly.entity_id
_entity_poly.type
_entity_poly.pdbx_seq_one_letter_code
_entity_poly.pdbx_strand_id
1 'polypeptide(L)'
;MISKELVARGYGQDWGHTRSFGNRISGINSGNNGNSWFVKELPQLGKDANGNIAVIGIINDALWFDKTGSNPPTYAGRFFILETLTENTSTKEFTFTDMRGQVIKFYSFDPSIATALQGQIKSITDPYGH
;
A
#
# COMPACT_ATOMS: atom_id res chain seq x y z
N MET A 1 7.49 16.73 -5.17
CA MET A 1 8.00 16.57 -6.56
C MET A 1 7.91 15.10 -6.91
N ILE A 2 7.44 14.76 -8.12
CA ILE A 2 7.38 13.39 -8.63
C ILE A 2 8.29 13.33 -9.85
N SER A 3 9.19 12.35 -9.90
CA SER A 3 10.12 12.12 -11.01
C SER A 3 10.08 10.66 -11.43
N LYS A 4 9.95 10.40 -12.73
CA LYS A 4 9.97 9.07 -13.33
C LYS A 4 11.33 8.86 -13.97
N GLU A 5 12.12 7.93 -13.44
CA GLU A 5 13.53 7.78 -13.83
C GLU A 5 13.74 6.62 -14.82
N LEU A 6 13.12 5.46 -14.57
CA LEU A 6 13.29 4.25 -15.37
C LEU A 6 11.96 3.51 -15.55
N VAL A 7 11.72 3.01 -16.75
CA VAL A 7 10.66 2.04 -17.04
C VAL A 7 11.23 0.95 -17.94
N ALA A 8 10.89 -0.29 -17.61
CA ALA A 8 11.07 -1.45 -18.47
C ALA A 8 9.70 -2.09 -18.71
N ARG A 9 9.47 -2.51 -19.94
CA ARG A 9 8.28 -3.26 -20.33
C ARG A 9 8.70 -4.64 -20.77
N GLY A 10 8.18 -5.68 -20.12
CA GLY A 10 8.43 -7.07 -20.48
C GLY A 10 7.24 -7.93 -20.10
N TYR A 11 6.85 -8.85 -20.99
CA TYR A 11 5.79 -9.85 -20.74
C TYR A 11 4.44 -9.30 -20.26
N GLY A 12 4.06 -8.10 -20.71
CA GLY A 12 2.76 -7.51 -20.41
C GLY A 12 2.68 -6.70 -19.10
N GLN A 13 3.74 -6.71 -18.29
CA GLN A 13 3.80 -5.93 -17.05
C GLN A 13 4.83 -4.79 -17.16
N ASP A 14 4.36 -3.56 -16.89
CA ASP A 14 5.22 -2.39 -16.80
C ASP A 14 5.89 -2.40 -15.40
N TRP A 15 7.21 -2.48 -15.36
CA TRP A 15 7.98 -2.23 -14.14
C TRP A 15 8.73 -0.91 -14.26
N GLY A 16 8.83 -0.16 -13.18
CA GLY A 16 9.49 1.14 -13.18
C GLY A 16 9.99 1.58 -11.82
N HIS A 17 10.62 2.75 -11.81
CA HIS A 17 11.02 3.42 -10.57
C HIS A 17 10.62 4.90 -10.66
N THR A 18 9.47 5.21 -10.08
CA THR A 18 8.89 6.55 -10.00
C THR A 18 8.96 7.01 -8.55
N ARG A 19 9.78 8.03 -8.30
CA ARG A 19 9.99 8.57 -6.95
C ARG A 19 9.14 9.80 -6.70
N SER A 20 8.68 9.92 -5.47
CA SER A 20 7.99 11.10 -4.97
C SER A 20 8.55 11.53 -3.62
N PHE A 21 8.79 12.83 -3.44
CA PHE A 21 9.31 13.39 -2.18
C PHE A 21 8.36 14.41 -1.55
N GLY A 22 8.29 14.38 -0.20
CA GLY A 22 7.53 15.30 0.64
C GLY A 22 8.28 15.89 1.81
N ASN A 23 8.32 17.22 1.93
CA ASN A 23 8.86 17.89 3.11
C ASN A 23 7.82 18.06 4.25
N ARG A 24 6.54 17.78 4.01
CA ARG A 24 5.45 17.86 5.00
C ARG A 24 4.63 16.57 4.96
N ILE A 25 5.07 15.58 5.72
CA ILE A 25 4.36 14.30 5.90
C ILE A 25 3.96 14.16 7.37
N SER A 26 2.79 13.56 7.62
CA SER A 26 2.22 13.44 8.96
C SER A 26 2.87 12.34 9.84
N GLY A 27 3.83 11.59 9.31
CA GLY A 27 4.59 10.56 10.03
C GLY A 27 5.99 10.36 9.45
N ILE A 28 6.91 9.80 10.24
CA ILE A 28 8.25 9.44 9.75
C ILE A 28 8.09 8.29 8.76
N ASN A 29 8.48 8.49 7.50
CA ASN A 29 8.49 7.44 6.49
C ASN A 29 9.93 7.20 6.06
N SER A 30 10.61 6.29 6.76
CA SER A 30 11.91 5.76 6.35
C SER A 30 11.70 4.65 5.32
N GLY A 31 11.16 5.02 4.16
CA GLY A 31 10.97 4.11 3.04
C GLY A 31 12.31 3.66 2.43
N ASN A 32 12.25 2.78 1.44
CA ASN A 32 13.43 2.15 0.82
C ASN A 32 14.44 3.14 0.20
N ASN A 33 14.01 4.38 -0.03
CA ASN A 33 14.84 5.45 -0.59
C ASN A 33 15.21 6.54 0.44
N GLY A 34 15.05 6.25 1.74
CA GLY A 34 15.31 7.18 2.83
C GLY A 34 14.09 8.01 3.21
N ASN A 35 14.28 8.89 4.20
CA ASN A 35 13.15 9.60 4.82
C ASN A 35 12.36 10.45 3.81
N SER A 36 11.04 10.32 3.84
CA SER A 36 10.07 11.04 3.01
C SER A 36 10.12 10.77 1.51
N TRP A 37 10.78 9.68 1.10
CA TRP A 37 10.74 9.19 -0.27
C TRP A 37 9.74 8.05 -0.42
N PHE A 38 8.89 8.18 -1.43
CA PHE A 38 7.89 7.20 -1.84
C PHE A 38 8.22 6.70 -3.24
N VAL A 39 8.01 5.41 -3.50
CA VAL A 39 8.24 4.78 -4.81
C VAL A 39 6.92 4.19 -5.26
N LYS A 40 6.40 4.64 -6.41
CA LYS A 40 5.07 4.24 -6.90
C LYS A 40 4.96 2.72 -7.07
N GLU A 41 6.04 2.09 -7.51
CA GLU A 41 6.11 0.65 -7.78
C GLU A 41 6.35 -0.18 -6.51
N LEU A 42 6.52 0.47 -5.35
CA LEU A 42 6.59 -0.15 -4.02
C LEU A 42 5.59 0.55 -3.08
N PRO A 43 4.27 0.40 -3.31
CA PRO A 43 3.27 0.90 -2.38
C PRO A 43 3.45 0.28 -1.00
N GLN A 44 3.00 1.00 0.02
CA GLN A 44 3.05 0.57 1.41
C GLN A 44 1.77 0.96 2.15
N LEU A 45 1.53 0.32 3.29
CA LEU A 45 0.45 0.66 4.20
C LEU A 45 0.93 1.54 5.34
N GLY A 46 0.14 2.58 5.64
CA GLY A 46 0.18 3.29 6.91
C GLY A 46 -0.96 2.82 7.81
N LYS A 47 -0.72 2.72 9.11
CA LYS A 47 -1.75 2.43 10.11
C LYS A 47 -1.78 3.54 11.16
N ASP A 48 -2.97 4.06 11.45
CA ASP A 48 -3.14 5.04 12.52
C ASP A 48 -3.40 4.38 13.89
N ALA A 49 -3.49 5.19 14.94
CA ALA A 49 -3.73 4.70 16.30
C ALA A 49 -5.10 4.01 16.47
N ASN A 50 -6.07 4.31 15.63
CA ASN A 50 -7.41 3.70 15.64
C ASN A 50 -7.46 2.42 14.80
N GLY A 51 -6.38 2.08 14.09
CA GLY A 51 -6.29 0.93 13.22
C GLY A 51 -6.87 1.15 11.82
N ASN A 52 -7.15 2.39 11.44
CA ASN A 52 -7.47 2.75 10.06
C ASN A 52 -6.22 2.59 9.20
N ILE A 53 -6.42 2.27 7.93
CA ILE A 53 -5.34 1.94 7.01
C ILE A 53 -5.31 2.93 5.86
N ALA A 54 -4.11 3.38 5.50
CA ALA A 54 -3.85 4.14 4.30
C ALA A 54 -3.02 3.29 3.33
N VAL A 55 -3.46 3.15 2.09
CA VAL A 55 -2.65 2.60 0.99
C VAL A 55 -1.91 3.77 0.35
N ILE A 56 -0.58 3.73 0.38
CA ILE A 56 0.29 4.86 -0.01
C ILE A 56 1.16 4.41 -1.17
N GLY A 57 0.83 4.87 -2.39
CA GLY A 57 1.69 4.69 -3.57
C GLY A 57 2.65 5.87 -3.78
N ILE A 58 2.11 7.09 -3.81
CA ILE A 58 2.87 8.33 -3.97
C ILE A 58 2.41 9.38 -2.94
N ILE A 59 3.10 10.52 -2.90
CA ILE A 59 2.71 11.59 -1.98
C ILE A 59 1.35 12.19 -2.36
N ASN A 60 0.56 12.57 -1.36
CA ASN A 60 -0.74 13.24 -1.48
C ASN A 60 -1.85 12.43 -2.19
N ASP A 61 -1.60 11.17 -2.52
CA ASP A 61 -2.54 10.27 -3.21
C ASP A 61 -2.74 8.98 -2.41
N ALA A 62 -2.90 9.13 -1.09
CA ALA A 62 -3.13 8.01 -0.20
C ALA A 62 -4.63 7.68 -0.15
N LEU A 63 -4.96 6.40 -0.38
CA LEU A 63 -6.32 5.90 -0.27
C LEU A 63 -6.57 5.43 1.17
N TRP A 64 -7.57 6.00 1.82
CA TRP A 64 -7.86 5.74 3.23
C TRP A 64 -9.03 4.79 3.40
N PHE A 65 -8.89 3.90 4.37
CA PHE A 65 -9.88 2.90 4.75
C PHE A 65 -10.11 2.94 6.27
N ASP A 66 -11.36 3.17 6.67
CA ASP A 66 -11.78 3.16 8.06
C ASP A 66 -12.05 1.75 8.53
N LYS A 67 -11.50 1.39 9.69
CA LYS A 67 -11.78 0.11 10.32
C LYS A 67 -13.18 0.14 10.93
N THR A 68 -14.08 -0.70 10.43
CA THR A 68 -15.49 -0.75 10.85
C THR A 68 -15.83 -1.99 11.67
N GLY A 69 -15.08 -3.08 11.51
CA GLY A 69 -15.29 -4.36 12.18
C GLY A 69 -14.15 -4.76 13.11
N SER A 70 -14.42 -5.66 14.04
CA SER A 70 -13.43 -6.13 15.03
C SER A 70 -13.06 -7.61 14.87
N ASN A 71 -13.96 -8.47 14.38
CA ASN A 71 -13.68 -9.90 14.22
C ASN A 71 -14.61 -10.60 13.19
N PRO A 72 -14.20 -10.80 11.93
CA PRO A 72 -12.95 -10.30 11.35
C PRO A 72 -12.99 -8.77 11.20
N PRO A 73 -11.82 -8.11 11.17
CA PRO A 73 -11.74 -6.69 10.85
C PRO A 73 -12.23 -6.43 9.43
N THR A 74 -13.05 -5.39 9.28
CA THR A 74 -13.56 -4.92 7.99
C THR A 74 -13.14 -3.47 7.77
N TYR A 75 -12.98 -3.10 6.50
CA TYR A 75 -12.42 -1.82 6.08
C TYR A 75 -13.33 -1.15 5.05
N ALA A 76 -13.79 0.06 5.36
CA ALA A 76 -14.64 0.86 4.48
C ALA A 76 -13.82 2.00 3.86
N GLY A 77 -13.82 2.11 2.54
CA GLY A 77 -13.12 3.19 1.84
C GLY A 77 -13.70 4.57 2.18
N ARG A 78 -12.82 5.55 2.40
CA ARG A 78 -13.22 6.95 2.54
C ARG A 78 -13.50 7.58 1.17
N PHE A 79 -14.22 8.69 1.15
CA PHE A 79 -14.44 9.51 -0.05
C PHE A 79 -15.07 8.78 -1.25
N PHE A 80 -15.89 7.75 -0.97
CA PHE A 80 -16.59 6.97 -1.99
C PHE A 80 -15.67 6.27 -3.00
N ILE A 81 -14.44 5.95 -2.59
CA ILE A 81 -13.53 5.12 -3.39
C ILE A 81 -14.13 3.72 -3.60
N LEU A 82 -13.89 3.14 -4.78
CA LEU A 82 -14.45 1.84 -5.19
C LEU A 82 -13.46 0.69 -4.97
N GLU A 83 -12.20 1.03 -4.75
CA GLU A 83 -11.15 0.12 -4.35
C GLU A 83 -11.50 -0.54 -3.02
N THR A 84 -11.05 -1.78 -2.84
CA THR A 84 -11.35 -2.56 -1.65
C THR A 84 -10.08 -2.91 -0.89
N LEU A 85 -10.21 -3.03 0.44
CA LEU A 85 -9.16 -3.48 1.32
C LEU A 85 -9.72 -4.54 2.25
N THR A 86 -9.04 -5.68 2.36
CA THR A 86 -9.40 -6.75 3.28
C THR A 86 -8.18 -7.21 4.07
N GLU A 87 -8.40 -7.67 5.29
CA GLU A 87 -7.37 -8.27 6.14
C GLU A 87 -7.68 -9.74 6.36
N ASN A 88 -6.69 -10.60 6.12
CA ASN A 88 -6.73 -11.99 6.53
C ASN A 88 -5.81 -12.16 7.74
N THR A 89 -6.42 -12.30 8.92
CA THR A 89 -5.69 -12.43 10.19
C THR A 89 -5.00 -13.79 10.33
N SER A 90 -5.42 -14.82 9.60
CA SER A 90 -4.78 -16.15 9.61
C SER A 90 -3.49 -16.16 8.80
N THR A 91 -3.49 -15.56 7.60
CA THR A 91 -2.29 -15.44 6.77
C THR A 91 -1.46 -14.19 7.11
N LYS A 92 -2.00 -13.30 7.93
CA LYS A 92 -1.39 -12.04 8.40
C LYS A 92 -1.08 -11.10 7.24
N GLU A 93 -2.05 -10.95 6.35
CA GLU A 93 -1.92 -10.19 5.11
C GLU A 93 -3.07 -9.19 4.93
N PHE A 94 -2.75 -8.05 4.33
CA PHE A 94 -3.75 -7.19 3.72
C PHE A 94 -3.80 -7.43 2.21
N THR A 95 -5.00 -7.40 1.65
CA THR A 95 -5.23 -7.46 0.21
C THR A 95 -5.95 -6.21 -0.23
N PHE A 96 -5.29 -5.40 -1.05
CA PHE A 96 -5.87 -4.26 -1.75
C PHE A 96 -6.24 -4.68 -3.17
N THR A 97 -7.41 -4.26 -3.64
CA THR A 97 -7.84 -4.48 -5.01
C THR A 97 -8.27 -3.16 -5.63
N ASP A 98 -7.62 -2.78 -6.72
CA ASP A 98 -7.93 -1.54 -7.43
C ASP A 98 -9.17 -1.70 -8.33
N MET A 99 -9.63 -0.58 -8.93
CA MET A 99 -10.79 -0.57 -9.83
C MET A 99 -10.57 -1.34 -11.14
N ARG A 100 -9.33 -1.69 -11.47
CA ARG A 100 -8.93 -2.39 -12.70
C ARG A 100 -8.74 -3.89 -12.47
N GLY A 101 -8.84 -4.36 -11.22
CA GLY A 101 -8.63 -5.75 -10.83
C GLY A 101 -7.20 -6.10 -10.45
N GLN A 102 -6.28 -5.13 -10.35
CA GLN A 102 -4.95 -5.37 -9.80
C GLN A 102 -5.07 -5.67 -8.31
N VAL A 103 -4.38 -6.73 -7.88
CA VAL A 103 -4.35 -7.15 -6.49
C VAL A 103 -2.96 -6.91 -5.92
N ILE A 104 -2.89 -6.19 -4.81
CA ILE A 104 -1.63 -5.96 -4.09
C ILE A 104 -1.78 -6.56 -2.69
N LYS A 105 -0.85 -7.44 -2.33
CA LYS A 105 -0.77 -8.00 -0.99
C LYS A 105 0.32 -7.31 -0.18
N PHE A 106 0.02 -7.05 1.08
CA PHE A 106 0.94 -6.46 2.04
C PHE A 106 1.05 -7.35 3.28
N TYR A 107 2.18 -7.27 3.96
CA TYR A 107 2.28 -7.79 5.32
C TYR A 107 1.37 -6.99 6.26
N SER A 108 0.64 -7.68 7.12
CA SER A 108 -0.18 -7.03 8.16
C SER A 108 0.67 -6.41 9.27
N PHE A 109 -0.01 -5.74 10.19
CA PHE A 109 0.58 -5.17 11.40
C PHE A 109 0.51 -6.14 12.60
N ASP A 110 0.45 -7.44 12.33
CA ASP A 110 0.51 -8.48 13.36
C ASP A 110 1.87 -8.42 14.09
N PRO A 111 1.89 -8.50 15.44
CA PRO A 111 3.12 -8.34 16.22
C PRO A 111 4.17 -9.43 15.99
N SER A 112 3.81 -10.57 15.39
CA SER A 112 4.77 -11.61 15.02
C SER A 112 5.54 -11.31 13.72
N ILE A 113 5.11 -10.32 12.94
CA ILE A 113 5.83 -9.84 11.76
C ILE A 113 6.86 -8.81 12.21
N ALA A 114 8.10 -8.94 11.74
CA ALA A 114 9.15 -7.97 12.01
C ALA A 114 8.70 -6.55 11.63
N THR A 115 8.92 -5.57 12.52
CA THR A 115 8.42 -4.19 12.36
C THR A 115 8.79 -3.57 11.02
N ALA A 116 9.97 -3.87 10.49
CA ALA A 116 10.43 -3.35 9.20
C ALA A 116 9.64 -3.88 7.98
N LEU A 117 8.93 -5.01 8.13
CA LEU A 117 8.11 -5.60 7.07
C LEU A 117 6.63 -5.21 7.19
N GLN A 118 6.17 -4.76 8.35
CA GLN A 118 4.76 -4.44 8.55
C GLN A 118 4.31 -3.34 7.58
N GLY A 119 3.20 -3.59 6.88
CA GLY A 119 2.67 -2.70 5.86
C GLY A 119 3.47 -2.66 4.55
N GLN A 120 4.60 -3.37 4.44
CA GLN A 120 5.35 -3.44 3.19
C GLN A 120 4.68 -4.40 2.20
N ILE A 121 4.94 -4.15 0.93
CA ILE A 121 4.45 -4.99 -0.15
C ILE A 121 5.01 -6.41 -0.05
N LYS A 122 4.14 -7.38 -0.32
CA LYS A 122 4.47 -8.81 -0.35
C LYS A 122 4.38 -9.37 -1.77
N SER A 123 3.34 -9.00 -2.51
CA SER A 123 3.19 -9.37 -3.92
C SER A 123 2.26 -8.41 -4.66
N ILE A 124 2.42 -8.35 -5.98
CA ILE A 124 1.50 -7.71 -6.91
C ILE A 124 1.01 -8.79 -7.87
N THR A 125 -0.27 -8.78 -8.18
CA THR A 125 -0.86 -9.59 -9.23
C THR A 125 -1.68 -8.69 -10.14
N ASP A 126 -1.41 -8.71 -11.44
CA ASP A 126 -2.17 -7.94 -12.41
C ASP A 126 -3.58 -8.54 -12.65
N PRO A 127 -4.49 -7.84 -13.36
CA PRO A 127 -5.82 -8.37 -13.67
C PRO A 127 -5.82 -9.65 -14.52
N TYR A 128 -4.69 -9.99 -15.15
CA TYR A 128 -4.51 -11.19 -15.97
C TYR A 128 -3.93 -12.36 -15.16
N GLY A 129 -3.57 -12.15 -13.89
CA GLY A 129 -3.06 -13.17 -12.98
C GLY A 129 -1.54 -13.32 -12.97
N HIS A 130 -0.80 -12.35 -13.51
CA HIS A 130 0.67 -12.35 -13.53
C HIS A 130 1.28 -11.66 -12.31
#